data_AF-A0A2E6L583-F1
#
_entry.id   AF-A0A2E6L583-F1
#
_cell.length_a   1.000
_cell.length_b   1.000
_cell.length_c   1.000
_cell.angle_alpha   90.00
_cell.angle_beta   90.00
_cell.angle_gamma   90.00
#
_symmetry.space_group_name_H-M   'P 1'
#
loop_
_entity.id
_entity.type
_entity.pdbx_description
1 polymer ?
#
loop_
_entity_poly.entity_id
_entity_poly.type
_entity_poly.pdbx_seq_one_letter_code
_entity_poly.pdbx_strand_id
1 'polypeptide(L)'
;MAKVKKAKRKVKRYSASEKKAILDFITKQGRGGQTKAVTKFGVTAATIASWRHKDGGSGVKTAKGASKELRAVEELARLIKEISTVEARLEKLKKSYQKAKAKL
;
A
#
# COMPACT_ATOMS: atom_id res chain seq x y z
N MET A 1 -38.32 1.80 16.18
CA MET A 1 -37.54 2.40 15.06
C MET A 1 -37.68 1.51 13.82
N ALA A 2 -38.44 1.95 12.82
CA ALA A 2 -38.73 1.16 11.62
C ALA A 2 -37.49 1.11 10.68
N LYS A 3 -37.04 -0.11 10.33
CA LYS A 3 -35.94 -0.32 9.38
C LYS A 3 -36.40 0.05 7.98
N VAL A 4 -35.89 1.15 7.43
CA VAL A 4 -36.12 1.57 6.04
C VAL A 4 -35.56 0.49 5.09
N LYS A 5 -36.45 -0.29 4.47
CA LYS A 5 -36.09 -1.21 3.38
C LYS A 5 -35.67 -0.38 2.16
N LYS A 6 -34.35 -0.28 1.91
CA LYS A 6 -33.82 0.30 0.67
C LYS A 6 -34.33 -0.52 -0.52
N ALA A 7 -35.04 0.16 -1.43
CA ALA A 7 -35.52 -0.42 -2.69
C ALA A 7 -34.36 -1.10 -3.45
N LYS A 8 -34.59 -2.33 -3.94
CA LYS A 8 -33.63 -3.06 -4.78
C LYS A 8 -33.46 -2.30 -6.10
N ARG A 9 -32.40 -1.48 -6.20
CA ARG A 9 -31.97 -0.87 -7.47
C ARG A 9 -31.76 -1.99 -8.49
N LYS A 10 -32.38 -1.88 -9.67
CA LYS A 10 -32.17 -2.79 -10.81
C LYS A 10 -30.66 -2.98 -11.01
N VAL A 11 -30.22 -4.24 -11.09
CA VAL A 11 -28.81 -4.59 -11.25
C VAL A 11 -28.32 -4.00 -12.57
N LYS A 12 -27.60 -2.87 -12.50
CA LYS A 12 -26.97 -2.28 -13.68
C LYS A 12 -25.87 -3.23 -14.12
N ARG A 13 -26.05 -3.87 -15.28
CA ARG A 13 -25.02 -4.73 -15.88
C ARG A 13 -24.01 -3.83 -16.55
N TYR A 14 -22.80 -3.76 -15.98
CA TYR A 14 -21.68 -3.05 -16.59
C TYR A 14 -21.14 -3.88 -17.77
N SER A 15 -20.97 -3.23 -18.92
CA SER A 15 -20.26 -3.78 -20.07
C SER A 15 -18.77 -3.99 -19.77
N ALA A 16 -18.08 -4.78 -20.59
CA ALA A 16 -16.66 -5.07 -20.40
C ALA A 16 -15.79 -3.79 -20.49
N SER A 17 -16.13 -2.86 -21.38
CA SER A 17 -15.44 -1.58 -21.54
C SER A 17 -15.62 -0.67 -20.33
N GLU A 18 -16.83 -0.57 -19.79
CA GLU A 18 -17.11 0.22 -18.59
C GLU A 18 -16.37 -0.34 -17.36
N LYS A 19 -16.31 -1.67 -17.21
CA LYS A 19 -15.55 -2.29 -16.13
C LYS A 19 -14.06 -1.92 -16.21
N LYS A 20 -13.47 -1.99 -17.40
CA LYS A 20 -12.06 -1.62 -17.61
C LYS A 20 -11.81 -0.16 -17.26
N ALA A 21 -12.65 0.75 -17.75
CA ALA A 21 -12.53 2.18 -17.43
C ALA A 21 -12.61 2.47 -15.92
N ILE A 22 -13.48 1.76 -15.20
CA ILE A 22 -13.59 1.90 -13.73
C ILE A 22 -12.34 1.36 -13.04
N LEU A 23 -11.80 0.21 -13.47
CA LEU A 23 -10.58 -0.37 -12.91
C LEU A 23 -9.36 0.53 -13.16
N ASP A 24 -9.23 1.08 -14.37
CA ASP A 24 -8.16 2.03 -14.73
C ASP A 24 -8.25 3.31 -13.91
N PHE A 25 -9.48 3.83 -13.69
CA PHE A 25 -9.70 4.98 -12.82
C PHE A 25 -9.24 4.71 -11.38
N ILE A 26 -9.52 3.53 -10.83
CA ILE A 26 -9.09 3.14 -9.48
C ILE A 26 -7.57 3.09 -9.40
N THR A 27 -6.92 2.48 -10.40
CA THR A 27 -5.46 2.38 -10.47
C THR A 27 -4.81 3.76 -10.55
N LYS A 28 -5.37 4.67 -11.37
CA LYS A 28 -4.90 6.06 -11.50
C LYS A 28 -5.05 6.88 -10.22
N GLN A 29 -6.06 6.59 -9.39
CA GLN A 29 -6.31 7.32 -8.13
C GLN A 29 -5.49 6.80 -6.94
N GLY A 30 -4.92 5.60 -7.02
CA GLY A 30 -4.14 5.00 -5.93
C GLY A 30 -4.98 4.70 -4.68
N ARG A 31 -4.45 5.00 -3.49
CA ARG A 31 -5.11 4.70 -2.20
C ARG A 31 -6.44 5.44 -2.08
N GLY A 32 -7.54 4.70 -1.87
CA GLY A 32 -8.89 5.26 -1.82
C GLY A 32 -9.59 5.37 -3.19
N GLY A 33 -8.96 4.92 -4.28
CA GLY A 33 -9.56 4.90 -5.62
C GLY A 33 -10.88 4.12 -5.68
N GLN A 34 -11.03 3.06 -4.89
CA GLN A 34 -12.28 2.31 -4.79
C GLN A 34 -13.43 3.19 -4.26
N THR A 35 -13.22 3.92 -3.15
CA THR A 35 -14.24 4.82 -2.58
C THR A 35 -14.66 5.90 -3.57
N LYS A 36 -13.68 6.48 -4.28
CA LYS A 36 -13.93 7.47 -5.35
C LYS A 36 -14.68 6.86 -6.54
N ALA A 37 -14.42 5.59 -6.86
CA ALA A 37 -15.14 4.90 -7.92
C ALA A 37 -16.59 4.58 -7.50
N VAL A 38 -16.82 4.22 -6.23
CA VAL A 38 -18.16 4.00 -5.68
C VAL A 38 -19.00 5.27 -5.78
N THR A 39 -18.45 6.43 -5.44
CA THR A 39 -19.18 7.72 -5.53
C THR A 39 -19.40 8.16 -6.97
N LYS A 40 -18.40 8.01 -7.85
CA LYS A 40 -18.45 8.49 -9.24
C LYS A 40 -19.30 7.61 -10.16
N PHE A 41 -19.18 6.29 -10.05
CA PHE A 41 -19.80 5.33 -10.99
C PHE A 41 -21.00 4.59 -10.38
N GLY A 42 -21.32 4.85 -9.11
CA GLY A 42 -22.42 4.20 -8.40
C GLY A 42 -22.24 2.68 -8.25
N VAL A 43 -21.03 2.18 -8.48
CA VAL A 43 -20.68 0.77 -8.34
C VAL A 43 -20.43 0.47 -6.85
N THR A 44 -20.70 -0.74 -6.38
CA THR A 44 -20.36 -1.09 -4.99
C THR A 44 -18.93 -1.58 -4.88
N ALA A 45 -18.29 -1.34 -3.72
CA ALA A 45 -16.93 -1.82 -3.46
C ALA A 45 -16.82 -3.35 -3.61
N ALA A 46 -17.85 -4.09 -3.19
CA ALA A 46 -17.92 -5.54 -3.38
C ALA A 46 -17.91 -5.93 -4.86
N THR A 47 -18.66 -5.24 -5.71
CA THR A 47 -18.67 -5.49 -7.16
C THR A 47 -17.31 -5.21 -7.81
N ILE A 48 -16.64 -4.11 -7.42
CA ILE A 48 -15.28 -3.80 -7.86
C ILE A 48 -14.32 -4.92 -7.45
N ALA A 49 -14.40 -5.39 -6.20
CA ALA A 49 -13.57 -6.47 -5.70
C ALA A 49 -13.79 -7.76 -6.51
N SER A 50 -15.04 -8.13 -6.78
CA SER A 50 -15.36 -9.29 -7.61
C SER A 50 -14.78 -9.22 -9.02
N TRP A 51 -14.73 -8.04 -9.65
CA TRP A 51 -14.08 -7.90 -10.97
C TRP A 51 -12.56 -8.04 -10.89
N ARG A 52 -11.93 -7.42 -9.88
CA ARG A 52 -10.48 -7.55 -9.66
C ARG A 52 -10.04 -8.99 -9.42
N HIS A 53 -10.83 -9.77 -8.68
CA HIS A 53 -10.54 -11.19 -8.44
C HIS A 53 -10.70 -12.07 -9.69
N LYS A 54 -11.56 -11.65 -10.64
CA LYS A 54 -11.89 -12.43 -11.84
C LYS A 54 -10.95 -12.16 -13.02
N ASP A 55 -10.45 -10.92 -13.14
CA ASP A 55 -9.53 -10.50 -14.20
C ASP A 55 -8.05 -10.82 -13.90
N GLY A 56 -7.77 -11.78 -13.00
CA GLY A 56 -6.40 -12.21 -12.68
C GLY A 56 -5.54 -11.13 -11.99
N GLY A 57 -6.13 -10.00 -11.61
CA GLY A 57 -5.46 -8.98 -10.84
C GLY A 57 -5.18 -9.53 -9.46
N SER A 58 -3.93 -9.85 -9.16
CA SER A 58 -3.44 -10.01 -7.81
C SER A 58 -3.79 -8.71 -7.07
N GLY A 59 -4.97 -8.72 -6.45
CA GLY A 59 -5.37 -7.67 -5.55
C GLY A 59 -4.27 -7.64 -4.53
N VAL A 60 -3.45 -6.59 -4.56
CA VAL A 60 -2.51 -6.28 -3.48
C VAL A 60 -3.38 -6.38 -2.25
N LYS A 61 -3.22 -7.50 -1.54
CA LYS A 61 -3.84 -7.74 -0.26
C LYS A 61 -3.19 -6.66 0.58
N THR A 62 -3.82 -5.50 0.65
CA THR A 62 -3.62 -4.58 1.76
C THR A 62 -4.25 -5.30 2.94
N ALA A 63 -3.53 -6.33 3.40
CA ALA A 63 -3.83 -7.06 4.59
C ALA A 63 -3.91 -5.99 5.67
N LYS A 64 -5.11 -5.82 6.21
CA LYS A 64 -5.33 -5.07 7.42
C LYS A 64 -4.67 -5.91 8.51
N GLY A 65 -3.39 -5.62 8.74
CA GLY A 65 -2.47 -6.46 9.49
C GLY A 65 -1.16 -6.57 8.72
N ALA A 66 -0.20 -5.71 9.03
CA ALA A 66 1.17 -5.87 8.55
C ALA A 66 1.60 -7.31 8.87
N SER A 67 1.88 -8.11 7.84
CA SER A 67 2.37 -9.46 8.05
C SER A 67 3.63 -9.37 8.90
N LYS A 68 3.88 -10.39 9.73
CA LYS A 68 5.09 -10.48 10.56
C LYS A 68 6.36 -10.25 9.70
N GLU A 69 6.31 -10.68 8.45
CA GLU A 69 7.32 -10.47 7.41
C GLU A 69 7.52 -8.99 7.05
N LEU A 70 6.44 -8.21 6.84
CA LEU A 70 6.57 -6.78 6.56
C LEU A 70 7.19 -6.01 7.74
N ARG A 71 6.86 -6.40 8.97
CA ARG A 71 7.49 -5.83 10.17
C ARG A 71 8.97 -6.19 10.24
N ALA A 72 9.33 -7.45 9.97
CA ALA A 72 10.72 -7.89 9.93
C ALA A 72 11.52 -7.14 8.85
N VAL A 73 10.95 -6.92 7.66
CA VAL A 73 11.60 -6.14 6.60
C VAL A 73 11.79 -4.67 7.01
N GLU A 74 10.81 -4.06 7.69
CA GLU A 74 10.94 -2.69 8.19
C GLU A 74 12.02 -2.59 9.29
N GLU A 75 12.11 -3.58 10.18
CA GLU A 75 13.14 -3.66 11.21
C GLU A 75 14.54 -3.82 10.60
N LEU A 76 14.70 -4.71 9.61
CA LEU A 76 15.96 -4.84 8.86
C LEU A 76 16.36 -3.53 8.17
N ALA A 77 15.42 -2.80 7.58
CA ALA A 77 15.69 -1.52 6.95
C ALA A 77 16.16 -0.45 7.97
N ARG A 78 15.65 -0.49 9.21
CA ARG A 78 16.12 0.38 10.29
C ARG A 78 17.53 0.01 10.74
N LEU A 79 17.78 -1.28 10.95
CA LEU A 79 19.10 -1.78 11.36
C LEU A 79 20.19 -1.44 10.34
N ILE A 80 19.92 -1.58 9.03
CA ILE A 80 20.88 -1.20 7.98
C ILE A 80 21.26 0.28 8.05
N LYS A 81 20.29 1.17 8.29
CA LYS A 81 20.57 2.61 8.47
C LYS A 81 21.43 2.84 9.71
N GLU A 82 21.11 2.20 10.82
CA GLU A 82 21.87 2.36 12.06
C GLU A 82 23.31 1.86 11.90
N ILE A 83 23.52 0.68 11.31
CA ILE A 83 24.84 0.15 10.95
C ILE A 83 25.64 1.18 10.16
N SER A 84 25.06 1.74 9.07
CA SER A 84 25.78 2.74 8.26
C SER A 84 26.19 3.99 9.04
N THR A 85 25.35 4.43 9.99
CA THR A 85 25.66 5.61 10.81
C THR A 85 26.76 5.32 11.83
N VAL A 86 26.74 4.12 12.43
CA VAL A 86 27.74 3.67 13.39
C VAL A 86 29.08 3.47 12.70
N GLU A 87 29.11 2.84 11.54
CA GLU A 87 30.33 2.68 10.72
C GLU A 87 30.95 4.04 10.36
N ALA A 88 30.15 5.01 9.93
CA ALA A 88 30.63 6.35 9.65
C ALA A 88 31.22 7.06 10.90
N ARG A 89 30.61 6.86 12.07
CA ARG A 89 31.15 7.36 13.36
C ARG A 89 32.46 6.67 13.72
N LEU A 90 32.53 5.35 13.54
CA LEU A 90 33.69 4.53 13.83
C LEU A 90 34.89 4.95 12.97
N GLU A 91 34.67 5.19 11.68
CA GLU A 91 35.70 5.70 10.77
C GLU A 91 36.20 7.10 11.17
N LYS A 92 35.31 8.00 11.60
CA LYS A 92 35.73 9.30 12.15
C LYS A 92 36.59 9.13 13.41
N LEU A 93 36.18 8.22 14.31
CA LEU A 93 36.89 7.97 15.55
C LEU A 93 38.28 7.37 15.29
N LYS A 94 38.39 6.38 14.39
CA LYS A 94 39.68 5.83 13.92
C LYS A 94 40.60 6.91 13.38
N LYS A 95 40.10 7.81 12.53
CA LYS A 95 40.89 8.94 12.00
C LYS A 95 41.38 9.86 13.12
N SER A 96 40.52 10.15 14.11
CA SER A 96 40.91 10.98 15.26
C SER A 96 41.97 10.28 16.13
N TYR A 97 41.85 8.97 16.35
CA TYR A 97 42.83 8.16 17.07
C TYR A 97 44.18 8.16 16.35
N GLN A 98 44.21 7.93 15.04
CA GLN A 98 45.47 7.96 14.29
C GLN A 98 46.13 9.34 14.33
N LYS A 99 45.35 10.43 14.23
CA LYS A 99 45.85 11.80 14.39
C LYS A 99 46.42 12.06 15.78
N ALA A 100 45.77 11.55 16.82
CA ALA A 100 46.26 11.67 18.19
C ALA A 100 47.52 10.83 18.42
N LYS A 101 47.54 9.60 17.90
CA LYS A 101 48.69 8.69 17.95
C LYS A 101 49.91 9.28 17.23
N ALA A 102 49.72 9.95 16.10
CA ALA A 102 50.82 10.59 15.37
C ALA A 102 51.41 11.83 16.08
N LYS A 103 50.77 12.32 17.15
CA LYS A 103 51.29 13.41 18.01
C LYS A 103 52.05 12.88 19.23
N LEU A 104 52.01 11.57 19.45
CA LEU A 104 52.79 10.86 20.47
C LEU A 104 54.07 10.34 19.80
#